data_AF-A0A9D6MGV1-F1
#
_entry.id   AF-A0A9D6MGV1-F1
#
_cell.length_a   1.000
_cell.length_b   1.000
_cell.length_c   1.000
_cell.angle_alpha   90.00
_cell.angle_beta   90.00
_cell.angle_gamma   90.00
#
_symmetry.space_group_name_H-M   'P 1'
#
loop_
_entity.id
_entity.type
_entity.pdbx_description
1 polymer ?
#
loop_
_entity_poly.entity_id
_entity_poly.type
_entity_poly.pdbx_seq_one_letter_code
_entity_poly.pdbx_strand_id
1 'polypeptide(L)'
;MTRFAPLLRHRLTQTIAIWLIAFGIYRFAIQPPIPSSLLTIYLGITTVVILLWVSSDDRGLNELKAPLTALFVERENRNVVGLRWLILILIPAFVGWQTYLRVVPRVEAPPELRSIHPAPPTTITFEGKTIDLQTAKNPFRDASGKPDAAALAAGKVVYGTHCVFCHGDALKANGIFADSLNPRPADFTDPGTIAQLQEGYLFWRIAKGGPGLPTEGKGWNSAMPGWEGTLKEEEIWQVILYLYDATGQHPREAGNQ
;
A
#
# COMPACT_ATOMS: atom_id res chain seq x y z
N MET A 1 -15.75 -46.10 -8.63
CA MET A 1 -16.67 -45.06 -8.13
C MET A 1 -17.45 -45.44 -6.85
N THR A 2 -17.06 -46.50 -6.10
CA THR A 2 -17.85 -47.07 -4.99
C THR A 2 -17.16 -47.01 -3.61
N ARG A 3 -16.34 -45.97 -3.34
CA ARG A 3 -15.68 -45.78 -2.02
C ARG A 3 -16.18 -44.58 -1.20
N PHE A 4 -17.07 -43.74 -1.75
CA PHE A 4 -17.59 -42.55 -1.05
C PHE A 4 -18.98 -42.74 -0.42
N ALA A 5 -19.67 -43.83 -0.73
CA ALA A 5 -21.00 -44.15 -0.19
C ALA A 5 -21.09 -44.23 1.35
N PRO A 6 -20.08 -44.72 2.11
CA PRO A 6 -20.19 -44.75 3.57
C PRO A 6 -19.98 -43.38 4.21
N LEU A 7 -19.28 -42.43 3.56
CA LEU A 7 -19.03 -41.10 4.12
C LEU A 7 -20.32 -40.29 4.24
N LEU A 8 -21.20 -40.33 3.23
CA LEU A 8 -22.50 -39.66 3.18
C LEU A 8 -23.53 -40.19 4.21
N ARG A 9 -23.23 -41.32 4.86
CA ARG A 9 -24.11 -41.92 5.87
C ARG A 9 -23.87 -41.37 7.28
N HIS A 10 -22.73 -40.68 7.51
CA HIS A 10 -22.41 -40.08 8.79
C HIS A 10 -23.10 -38.72 8.95
N ARG A 11 -23.77 -38.50 10.10
CA ARG A 11 -24.48 -37.24 10.37
C ARG A 11 -23.59 -36.01 10.31
N LEU A 12 -22.30 -36.11 10.61
CA LEU A 12 -21.37 -34.99 10.44
C LEU A 12 -21.32 -34.50 8.98
N THR A 13 -21.25 -35.40 8.01
CA THR A 13 -21.18 -35.01 6.59
C THR A 13 -22.51 -34.47 6.10
N GLN A 14 -23.63 -34.99 6.61
CA GLN A 14 -24.98 -34.50 6.32
C GLN A 14 -25.18 -33.09 6.88
N THR A 15 -24.75 -32.84 8.12
CA THR A 15 -24.77 -31.52 8.74
C THR A 15 -23.96 -30.50 7.93
N ILE A 16 -22.73 -30.85 7.52
CA ILE A 16 -21.89 -29.99 6.69
C ILE A 16 -22.55 -29.73 5.32
N ALA A 17 -23.09 -30.78 4.68
CA ALA A 17 -23.76 -30.66 3.40
C ALA A 17 -25.00 -29.76 3.46
N ILE A 18 -25.87 -29.96 4.47
CA ILE A 18 -27.06 -29.14 4.69
C ILE A 18 -26.66 -27.67 4.91
N TRP A 19 -25.62 -27.42 5.70
CA TRP A 19 -25.13 -26.07 5.96
C TRP A 19 -24.58 -25.39 4.70
N LEU A 20 -23.77 -26.10 3.89
CA LEU A 20 -23.23 -25.58 2.63
C LEU A 20 -24.32 -25.34 1.58
N ILE A 21 -25.33 -26.21 1.51
CA ILE A 21 -26.48 -26.03 0.62
C ILE A 21 -27.29 -24.80 1.04
N ALA A 22 -27.56 -24.64 2.34
CA ALA A 22 -28.25 -23.45 2.86
C ALA A 22 -27.45 -22.16 2.55
N PHE A 23 -26.13 -22.17 2.75
CA PHE A 23 -25.25 -21.07 2.36
C PHE A 23 -25.36 -20.73 0.87
N GLY A 24 -25.29 -21.75 0.00
CA GLY A 24 -25.42 -21.56 -1.44
C GLY A 24 -26.76 -20.95 -1.83
N ILE A 25 -27.86 -21.44 -1.25
CA ILE A 25 -29.21 -20.91 -1.49
C ILE A 25 -29.29 -19.44 -1.06
N TYR A 26 -28.87 -19.11 0.17
CA TYR A 26 -28.93 -17.75 0.67
C TYR A 26 -28.04 -16.78 -0.11
N ARG A 27 -26.87 -17.25 -0.57
CA ARG A 27 -25.89 -16.40 -1.25
C ARG A 27 -26.18 -16.19 -2.73
N PHE A 28 -26.76 -17.18 -3.42
CA PHE A 28 -26.86 -17.19 -4.88
C PHE A 28 -28.29 -17.29 -5.42
N ALA A 29 -29.22 -17.92 -4.69
CA ALA A 29 -30.59 -18.13 -5.19
C ALA A 29 -31.53 -16.93 -4.93
N ILE A 30 -31.20 -16.07 -3.97
CA ILE A 30 -32.04 -14.92 -3.60
C ILE A 30 -31.50 -13.65 -4.26
N GLN A 31 -32.38 -12.94 -4.98
CA GLN A 31 -32.09 -11.68 -5.67
C GLN A 31 -33.06 -10.58 -5.22
N PRO A 32 -32.59 -9.36 -4.89
CA PRO A 32 -31.19 -8.91 -4.88
C PRO A 32 -30.34 -9.62 -3.80
N PRO A 33 -28.99 -9.61 -3.92
CA PRO A 33 -28.13 -10.30 -2.97
C PRO A 33 -28.34 -9.77 -1.55
N ILE A 34 -28.57 -10.69 -0.63
CA ILE A 34 -28.86 -10.37 0.77
C ILE A 34 -27.65 -9.65 1.40
N PRO A 35 -27.87 -8.55 2.17
CA PRO A 35 -26.81 -7.90 2.95
C PRO A 35 -26.08 -8.88 3.88
N SER A 36 -24.79 -8.64 4.12
CA SER A 36 -23.91 -9.53 4.90
C SER A 36 -24.40 -9.77 6.34
N SER A 37 -25.04 -8.77 6.95
CA SER A 37 -25.63 -8.88 8.29
C SER A 37 -26.76 -9.92 8.33
N LEU A 38 -27.71 -9.84 7.39
CA LEU A 38 -28.83 -10.78 7.28
C LEU A 38 -28.36 -12.19 6.90
N LEU A 39 -27.38 -12.31 6.01
CA LEU A 39 -26.76 -13.61 5.69
C LEU A 39 -26.16 -14.26 6.95
N THR A 40 -25.48 -13.48 7.78
CA THR A 40 -24.88 -13.97 9.04
C THR A 40 -25.95 -14.45 10.01
N ILE A 41 -27.06 -13.71 10.15
CA ILE A 41 -28.18 -14.08 11.02
C ILE A 41 -28.82 -15.38 10.55
N TYR A 42 -29.12 -15.50 9.25
CA TYR A 42 -29.74 -16.72 8.71
C TYR A 42 -28.85 -17.94 8.85
N LEU A 43 -27.55 -17.83 8.55
CA LEU A 43 -26.60 -18.91 8.78
C LEU A 43 -26.48 -19.28 10.27
N GLY A 44 -26.55 -18.29 11.16
CA GLY A 44 -26.59 -18.51 12.61
C GLY A 44 -27.81 -19.34 13.03
N ILE A 45 -29.00 -18.96 12.57
CA ILE A 45 -30.24 -19.69 12.86
C ILE A 45 -30.19 -21.10 12.27
N THR A 46 -29.76 -21.27 11.01
CA THR A 46 -29.58 -22.58 10.39
C THR A 46 -28.64 -23.46 11.19
N THR A 47 -27.55 -22.89 11.71
CA THR A 47 -26.60 -23.62 12.56
C THR A 47 -27.26 -24.09 13.85
N VAL A 48 -28.03 -23.23 14.53
CA VAL A 48 -28.78 -23.59 15.75
C VAL A 48 -29.79 -24.70 15.46
N VAL A 49 -30.56 -24.60 14.37
CA VAL A 49 -31.53 -25.62 13.97
C VAL A 49 -30.86 -26.97 13.70
N ILE A 50 -29.72 -26.97 12.99
CA ILE A 50 -28.99 -28.22 12.74
C ILE A 50 -28.45 -28.80 14.05
N LEU A 51 -27.94 -27.97 14.96
CA LEU A 51 -27.46 -28.44 16.27
C LEU A 51 -28.60 -29.05 17.09
N LEU A 52 -29.77 -28.42 17.12
CA LEU A 52 -30.96 -28.95 17.79
C LEU A 52 -31.41 -30.29 17.18
N TRP A 53 -31.40 -30.40 15.85
CA TRP A 53 -31.73 -31.64 15.15
C TRP A 53 -30.73 -32.77 15.43
N VAL A 54 -29.43 -32.48 15.47
CA VAL A 54 -28.42 -33.50 15.80
C VAL A 54 -28.46 -33.86 17.29
N SER A 55 -28.78 -32.90 18.16
CA SER A 55 -28.82 -33.08 19.61
C SER A 55 -30.09 -33.78 20.11
N SER A 56 -31.11 -33.95 19.26
CA SER A 56 -32.39 -34.54 19.70
C SER A 56 -32.36 -36.07 19.87
N ASP A 57 -31.29 -36.74 19.45
CA ASP A 57 -31.12 -38.20 19.55
C ASP A 57 -29.69 -38.53 20.01
N ASP A 58 -29.54 -39.39 21.02
CA ASP A 58 -28.23 -39.82 21.53
C ASP A 58 -27.39 -40.51 20.45
N ARG A 59 -28.05 -41.24 19.54
CA ARG A 59 -27.38 -41.83 18.37
C ARG A 59 -26.84 -40.74 17.45
N GLY A 60 -27.60 -39.67 17.23
CA GLY A 60 -27.18 -38.55 16.39
C GLY A 60 -25.96 -37.82 16.96
N LEU A 61 -25.94 -37.59 18.28
CA LEU A 61 -24.78 -37.01 18.97
C LEU A 61 -23.54 -37.90 18.89
N ASN A 62 -23.69 -39.22 19.06
CA ASN A 62 -22.58 -40.16 18.97
C ASN A 62 -22.04 -40.27 17.54
N GLU A 63 -22.92 -40.29 16.53
CA GLU A 63 -22.55 -40.28 15.11
C GLU A 63 -21.85 -38.98 14.68
N LEU A 64 -22.20 -37.84 15.29
CA LEU A 64 -21.52 -36.56 15.07
C LEU A 64 -20.11 -36.56 15.68
N LYS A 65 -19.96 -37.09 16.90
CA LYS A 65 -18.70 -37.09 17.66
C LYS A 65 -17.70 -38.12 17.14
N ALA A 66 -18.15 -39.28 16.67
CA ALA A 66 -17.30 -40.39 16.21
C ALA A 66 -16.14 -39.99 15.28
N PRO A 67 -16.34 -39.21 14.19
CA PRO A 67 -15.25 -38.76 13.34
C PRO A 67 -14.28 -37.78 14.03
N LEU A 68 -14.75 -36.98 14.99
CA LEU A 68 -13.90 -36.06 15.75
C LEU A 68 -13.05 -36.82 16.76
N THR A 69 -13.63 -37.80 17.46
CA THR A 69 -12.88 -38.66 18.38
C THR A 69 -11.88 -39.54 17.63
N ALA A 70 -12.24 -40.05 16.45
CA ALA A 70 -11.28 -40.73 15.58
C ALA A 70 -10.14 -39.79 15.19
N LEU A 71 -10.46 -38.57 14.74
CA LEU A 71 -9.45 -37.60 14.33
C LEU A 71 -8.53 -37.16 15.46
N PHE A 72 -8.98 -36.98 16.71
CA PHE A 72 -8.19 -36.43 17.81
C PHE A 72 -7.66 -37.45 18.84
N VAL A 73 -8.33 -38.60 19.00
CA VAL A 73 -8.04 -39.57 20.07
C VAL A 73 -7.39 -40.83 19.53
N GLU A 74 -7.84 -41.37 18.39
CA GLU A 74 -7.28 -42.62 17.85
C GLU A 74 -5.83 -42.43 17.38
N ARG A 75 -4.92 -43.29 17.84
CA ARG A 75 -3.46 -43.18 17.58
C ARG A 75 -2.92 -44.25 16.63
N GLU A 76 -3.68 -45.30 16.37
CA GLU A 76 -3.24 -46.48 15.60
C GLU A 76 -3.37 -46.34 14.08
N ASN A 77 -4.33 -45.55 13.58
CA ASN A 77 -4.55 -45.43 12.14
C ASN A 77 -3.62 -44.36 11.52
N ARG A 78 -2.58 -44.81 10.79
CA ARG A 78 -1.57 -43.94 10.14
C ARG A 78 -2.18 -42.87 9.23
N ASN A 79 -3.29 -43.15 8.56
CA ASN A 79 -3.96 -42.18 7.68
C ASN A 79 -4.64 -41.04 8.46
N VAL A 80 -5.20 -41.36 9.64
CA VAL A 80 -5.86 -40.38 10.52
C VAL A 80 -4.83 -39.50 11.22
N VAL A 81 -3.68 -40.05 11.59
CA VAL A 81 -2.55 -39.29 12.17
C VAL A 81 -2.00 -38.28 11.16
N GLY A 82 -1.83 -38.67 9.88
CA GLY A 82 -1.41 -37.74 8.83
C GLY A 82 -2.41 -36.60 8.60
N LEU A 83 -3.71 -36.92 8.55
CA LEU A 83 -4.77 -35.91 8.41
C LEU A 83 -4.83 -34.96 9.63
N ARG A 84 -4.62 -35.48 10.84
CA ARG A 84 -4.56 -34.66 12.07
C ARG A 84 -3.46 -33.60 11.98
N TRP A 85 -2.24 -34.00 11.64
CA TRP A 85 -1.12 -33.07 11.51
C TRP A 85 -1.34 -32.04 10.40
N LEU A 86 -1.90 -32.46 9.27
CA LEU A 86 -2.29 -31.55 8.19
C LEU A 86 -3.24 -30.46 8.71
N ILE A 87 -4.30 -30.84 9.42
CA ILE A 87 -5.30 -29.90 9.96
C ILE A 87 -4.69 -28.98 11.03
N LEU A 88 -3.91 -29.54 11.97
CA LEU A 88 -3.28 -28.79 13.05
C LEU A 88 -2.22 -27.79 12.57
N ILE A 89 -1.66 -27.97 11.37
CA ILE A 89 -0.72 -27.03 10.76
C ILE A 89 -1.45 -26.03 9.85
N LEU A 90 -2.33 -26.51 8.97
CA LEU A 90 -2.99 -25.66 7.98
C LEU A 90 -3.97 -24.68 8.61
N ILE A 91 -4.73 -25.07 9.64
CA ILE A 91 -5.70 -24.16 10.27
C ILE A 91 -4.98 -22.97 10.92
N PRO A 92 -3.98 -23.14 11.82
CA PRO A 92 -3.26 -22.01 12.38
C PRO A 92 -2.51 -21.20 11.32
N ALA A 93 -1.90 -21.84 10.32
CA ALA A 93 -1.23 -21.12 9.23
C ALA A 93 -2.21 -20.24 8.44
N PHE A 94 -3.38 -20.77 8.10
CA PHE A 94 -4.41 -20.02 7.37
C PHE A 94 -4.99 -18.87 8.21
N VAL A 95 -5.30 -19.11 9.49
CA VAL A 95 -5.79 -18.06 10.41
C VAL A 95 -4.70 -16.99 10.61
N GLY A 96 -3.45 -17.40 10.79
CA GLY A 96 -2.31 -16.48 10.91
C GLY A 96 -2.13 -15.63 9.65
N TRP A 97 -2.16 -16.24 8.46
CA TRP A 97 -2.11 -15.54 7.18
C TRP A 97 -3.27 -14.55 7.01
N GLN A 98 -4.51 -14.96 7.26
CA GLN A 98 -5.68 -14.09 7.20
C GLN A 98 -5.58 -12.91 8.16
N THR A 99 -5.09 -13.16 9.39
CA THR A 99 -4.91 -12.11 10.40
C THR A 99 -3.80 -11.16 9.98
N TYR A 100 -2.67 -11.66 9.49
CA TYR A 100 -1.57 -10.87 8.97
C TYR A 100 -2.06 -9.93 7.87
N LEU A 101 -2.81 -10.43 6.88
CA LEU A 101 -3.33 -9.61 5.78
C LEU A 101 -4.32 -8.51 6.23
N ARG A 102 -4.97 -8.68 7.39
CA ARG A 102 -5.88 -7.68 7.98
C ARG A 102 -5.19 -6.67 8.87
N VAL A 103 -4.15 -7.10 9.60
CA VAL A 103 -3.50 -6.32 10.65
C VAL A 103 -2.24 -5.62 10.16
N VAL A 104 -1.62 -6.11 9.08
CA VAL A 104 -0.43 -5.47 8.51
C VAL A 104 -0.73 -3.98 8.24
N PRO A 105 0.00 -3.04 8.87
CA PRO A 105 -0.26 -1.62 8.74
C PRO A 105 -0.20 -1.22 7.28
N ARG A 106 -1.23 -0.50 6.81
CA ARG A 106 -1.19 0.20 5.53
C ARG A 106 -0.88 1.65 5.83
N VAL A 107 0.13 2.19 5.15
CA VAL A 107 0.38 3.62 5.21
C VAL A 107 -0.73 4.28 4.40
N GLU A 108 -1.84 4.62 5.05
CA GLU A 108 -2.96 5.37 4.45
C GLU A 108 -2.80 6.84 4.80
N ALA A 109 -2.95 7.73 3.81
CA ALA A 109 -2.72 9.14 4.04
C ALA A 109 -4.00 9.80 4.57
N PRO A 110 -3.86 10.81 5.46
CA PRO A 110 -4.99 11.46 6.09
C PRO A 110 -6.02 11.96 5.05
N PRO A 111 -7.33 11.92 5.36
CA PRO A 111 -8.41 12.33 4.45
C PRO A 111 -8.53 13.86 4.28
N GLU A 112 -7.42 14.60 4.34
CA GLU A 112 -7.38 16.04 4.09
C GLU A 112 -7.45 16.33 2.58
N LEU A 113 -8.12 17.42 2.21
CA LEU A 113 -8.19 17.89 0.82
C LEU A 113 -6.78 18.31 0.36
N ARG A 114 -6.21 17.58 -0.60
CA ARG A 114 -4.82 17.81 -1.04
C ARG A 114 -4.79 18.70 -2.27
N SER A 115 -4.12 19.84 -2.17
CA SER A 115 -3.70 20.59 -3.35
C SER A 115 -2.62 19.79 -4.08
N ILE A 116 -2.89 19.42 -5.34
CA ILE A 116 -1.99 18.57 -6.14
C ILE A 116 -0.61 19.23 -6.28
N HIS A 117 -0.56 20.56 -6.34
CA HIS A 117 0.66 21.37 -6.21
C HIS A 117 0.39 22.55 -5.26
N PRO A 118 0.87 22.53 -4.00
CA PRO A 118 0.76 23.71 -3.15
C PRO A 118 1.50 24.88 -3.79
N ALA A 119 0.94 26.08 -3.76
CA ALA A 119 1.62 27.24 -4.32
C ALA A 119 2.89 27.53 -3.49
N PRO A 120 4.07 27.67 -4.12
CA PRO A 120 5.26 28.08 -3.39
C PRO A 120 5.06 29.52 -2.88
N PRO A 121 5.70 29.90 -1.76
CA PRO A 121 5.80 31.31 -1.41
C PRO A 121 6.50 32.08 -2.54
N THR A 122 6.30 33.40 -2.59
CA THR A 122 6.99 34.24 -3.58
C THR A 122 8.50 34.28 -3.33
N THR A 123 8.89 34.38 -2.06
CA THR A 123 10.28 34.40 -1.63
C THR A 123 10.54 33.43 -0.50
N ILE A 124 11.78 32.99 -0.38
CA ILE A 124 12.27 32.23 0.77
C ILE A 124 13.60 32.80 1.23
N THR A 125 13.88 32.63 2.52
CA THR A 125 15.24 32.81 3.06
C THR A 125 15.96 31.47 2.98
N PHE A 126 17.12 31.44 2.34
CA PHE A 126 18.05 30.32 2.27
C PHE A 126 19.41 30.80 2.76
N GLU A 127 19.90 30.23 3.88
CA GLU A 127 21.19 30.62 4.48
C GLU A 127 21.36 32.15 4.69
N GLY A 128 20.26 32.84 5.04
CA GLY A 128 20.24 34.30 5.25
C GLY A 128 20.09 35.15 3.99
N LYS A 129 20.08 34.55 2.79
CA LYS A 129 19.81 35.20 1.51
C LYS A 129 18.34 35.05 1.13
N THR A 130 17.72 36.11 0.63
CA THR A 130 16.36 36.07 0.08
C THR A 130 16.41 35.65 -1.39
N ILE A 131 15.71 34.58 -1.74
CA ILE A 131 15.56 34.07 -3.11
C ILE A 131 14.11 34.29 -3.54
N ASP A 132 13.91 34.93 -4.69
CA ASP A 132 12.61 35.05 -5.36
C ASP A 132 12.36 33.82 -6.23
N LEU A 133 11.40 32.99 -5.82
CA LEU A 133 11.10 31.72 -6.46
C LEU A 133 10.36 31.87 -7.79
N GLN A 134 9.72 33.01 -8.05
CA GLN A 134 9.01 33.26 -9.31
C GLN A 134 9.96 33.61 -10.46
N THR A 135 11.10 34.20 -10.11
CA THR A 135 12.11 34.65 -11.07
C THR A 135 13.39 33.81 -11.06
N ALA A 136 13.57 32.96 -10.04
CA ALA A 136 14.71 32.07 -9.94
C ALA A 136 14.80 31.11 -11.13
N LYS A 137 15.96 31.13 -11.78
CA LYS A 137 16.35 30.22 -12.86
C LYS A 137 17.65 29.55 -12.49
N ASN A 138 17.87 28.35 -13.00
CA ASN A 138 19.11 27.64 -12.77
C ASN A 138 20.32 28.40 -13.36
N PRO A 139 21.32 28.80 -12.54
CA PRO A 139 22.46 29.58 -13.02
C PRO A 139 23.46 28.76 -13.85
N PHE A 140 23.33 27.43 -13.87
CA PHE A 140 24.24 26.52 -14.57
C PHE A 140 23.78 26.20 -16.01
N ARG A 141 22.92 27.05 -16.59
CA ARG A 141 22.57 27.00 -18.01
C ARG A 141 23.22 28.17 -18.74
N ASP A 142 23.76 27.91 -19.92
CA ASP A 142 24.24 28.98 -20.79
C ASP A 142 23.07 29.77 -21.44
N ALA A 143 23.40 30.81 -22.22
CA ALA A 143 22.41 31.63 -22.90
C ALA A 143 21.54 30.86 -23.91
N SER A 144 21.96 29.65 -24.32
CA SER A 144 21.19 28.76 -25.19
C SER A 144 20.37 27.71 -24.41
N GLY A 145 20.41 27.74 -23.08
CA GLY A 145 19.71 26.81 -22.20
C GLY A 145 20.46 25.49 -21.96
N LYS A 146 21.67 25.34 -22.52
CA LYS A 146 22.47 24.12 -22.40
C LYS A 146 23.05 24.00 -20.99
N PRO A 147 22.95 22.82 -20.34
CA PRO A 147 23.50 22.61 -19.01
C PRO A 147 25.04 22.61 -19.03
N ASP A 148 25.64 23.22 -18.01
CA ASP A 148 27.07 23.08 -17.72
C ASP A 148 27.39 21.63 -17.32
N ALA A 149 28.41 21.05 -17.97
CA ALA A 149 28.72 19.63 -17.81
C ALA A 149 29.27 19.29 -16.41
N ALA A 150 30.02 20.21 -15.79
CA ALA A 150 30.56 19.99 -14.45
C ALA A 150 29.44 20.08 -13.39
N ALA A 151 28.55 21.07 -13.52
CA ALA A 151 27.37 21.20 -12.68
C ALA A 151 26.43 19.99 -12.81
N LEU A 152 26.23 19.48 -14.03
CA LEU A 152 25.43 18.29 -14.28
C LEU A 152 26.03 17.05 -13.60
N ALA A 153 27.34 16.85 -13.71
CA ALA A 153 28.04 15.76 -13.04
C ALA A 153 27.95 15.86 -11.51
N ALA A 154 28.11 17.06 -10.95
CA ALA A 154 27.95 17.30 -9.52
C ALA A 154 26.51 17.03 -9.05
N GLY A 155 25.51 17.45 -9.82
CA GLY A 155 24.10 17.20 -9.54
C GLY A 155 23.74 15.71 -9.48
N LYS A 156 24.34 14.91 -10.35
CA LYS A 156 24.21 13.44 -10.32
C LYS A 156 24.76 12.85 -9.01
N VAL A 157 25.88 13.36 -8.52
CA VAL A 157 26.48 12.91 -7.25
C VAL A 157 25.58 13.28 -6.08
N VAL A 158 25.05 14.51 -6.04
CA VAL A 158 24.09 14.96 -5.02
C VAL A 158 22.85 14.06 -5.02
N TYR A 159 22.27 13.79 -6.19
CA TYR A 159 21.11 12.90 -6.32
C TYR A 159 21.38 11.50 -5.76
N GLY A 160 22.49 10.89 -6.18
CA GLY A 160 22.90 9.56 -5.75
C GLY A 160 23.22 9.46 -4.26
N THR A 161 23.58 10.57 -3.61
CA THR A 161 23.93 10.61 -2.19
C THR A 161 22.72 10.88 -1.29
N HIS A 162 21.76 11.69 -1.75
CA HIS A 162 20.70 12.21 -0.89
C HIS A 162 19.29 11.79 -1.32
N CYS A 163 19.01 11.74 -2.63
CA CYS A 163 17.64 11.65 -3.15
C CYS A 163 17.24 10.22 -3.54
N VAL A 164 18.22 9.41 -3.97
CA VAL A 164 18.00 8.08 -4.56
C VAL A 164 17.26 7.11 -3.64
N PHE A 165 17.43 7.22 -2.32
CA PHE A 165 16.84 6.28 -1.36
C PHE A 165 15.30 6.31 -1.35
N CYS A 166 14.70 7.45 -1.72
CA CYS A 166 13.25 7.61 -1.85
C CYS A 166 12.83 7.66 -3.31
N HIS A 167 13.53 8.40 -4.16
CA HIS A 167 13.11 8.63 -5.55
C HIS A 167 13.59 7.57 -6.55
N GLY A 168 14.53 6.71 -6.15
CA GLY A 168 15.07 5.61 -6.98
C GLY A 168 16.14 6.06 -7.97
N ASP A 169 17.01 5.15 -8.38
CA ASP A 169 18.08 5.39 -9.35
C ASP A 169 17.55 5.68 -10.76
N ALA A 170 16.43 5.04 -11.11
CA ALA A 170 15.71 5.25 -12.36
C ALA A 170 14.82 6.51 -12.37
N LEU A 171 14.80 7.29 -11.28
CA LEU A 171 13.97 8.50 -11.11
C LEU A 171 12.45 8.23 -11.07
N LYS A 172 12.04 6.97 -10.79
CA LYS A 172 10.65 6.47 -10.90
C LYS A 172 9.92 6.30 -9.57
N ALA A 173 10.32 7.03 -8.53
CA ALA A 173 9.76 6.88 -7.18
C ALA A 173 9.78 5.43 -6.65
N ASN A 174 10.86 4.70 -6.95
CA ASN A 174 11.05 3.29 -6.58
C ASN A 174 12.29 3.08 -5.70
N GLY A 175 12.68 4.10 -4.94
CA GLY A 175 13.76 3.98 -3.95
C GLY A 175 13.40 2.99 -2.84
N ILE A 176 14.41 2.53 -2.10
CA ILE A 176 14.25 1.53 -1.02
C ILE A 176 13.21 1.93 0.04
N PHE A 177 12.98 3.23 0.24
CA PHE A 177 11.99 3.75 1.19
C PHE A 177 10.66 4.16 0.54
N ALA A 178 10.53 4.11 -0.79
CA ALA A 178 9.38 4.67 -1.50
C ALA A 178 8.04 4.08 -1.04
N ASP A 179 7.98 2.77 -0.82
CA ASP A 179 6.74 2.08 -0.44
C ASP A 179 6.39 2.23 1.06
N SER A 180 7.31 2.78 1.85
CA SER A 180 7.08 3.10 3.27
C SER A 180 6.53 4.52 3.48
N LEU A 181 6.40 5.32 2.42
CA LEU A 181 5.96 6.71 2.48
C LEU A 181 4.56 6.87 1.87
N ASN A 182 3.71 7.68 2.53
CA ASN A 182 2.45 8.13 1.95
C ASN A 182 2.30 9.65 2.16
N PRO A 183 2.27 10.46 1.09
CA PRO A 183 2.32 10.08 -0.32
C PRO A 183 3.64 9.39 -0.70
N ARG A 184 3.59 8.54 -1.73
CA ARG A 184 4.81 8.05 -2.37
C ARG A 184 5.59 9.25 -2.93
N PRO A 185 6.93 9.16 -3.02
CA PRO A 185 7.74 10.18 -3.69
C PRO A 185 7.27 10.43 -5.13
N ALA A 186 7.60 11.60 -5.68
CA ALA A 186 7.26 11.92 -7.07
C ALA A 186 8.09 11.07 -8.06
N ASP A 187 7.42 10.51 -9.08
CA ASP A 187 8.04 9.90 -10.25
C ASP A 187 8.42 11.00 -11.23
N PHE A 188 9.72 11.31 -11.32
CA PHE A 188 10.20 12.42 -12.14
C PHE A 188 10.13 12.12 -13.65
N THR A 189 9.88 10.87 -14.03
CA THR A 189 9.67 10.50 -15.44
C THR A 189 8.25 10.77 -15.92
N ASP A 190 7.29 10.94 -15.00
CA ASP A 190 5.91 11.31 -15.31
C ASP A 190 5.79 12.80 -15.70
N PRO A 191 5.28 13.13 -16.91
CA PRO A 191 5.04 14.50 -17.34
C PRO A 191 4.09 15.30 -16.43
N GLY A 192 3.32 14.64 -15.58
CA GLY A 192 2.47 15.26 -14.56
C GLY A 192 3.22 15.80 -13.34
N THR A 193 4.53 15.57 -13.21
CA THR A 193 5.32 15.96 -12.05
C THR A 193 6.20 17.20 -12.30
N ILE A 194 7.52 17.05 -12.43
CA ILE A 194 8.48 18.16 -12.52
C ILE A 194 8.29 19.01 -13.78
N ALA A 195 7.75 18.45 -14.87
CA ALA A 195 7.47 19.20 -16.08
C ALA A 195 6.37 20.26 -15.91
N GLN A 196 5.54 20.14 -14.88
CA GLN A 196 4.49 21.13 -14.56
C GLN A 196 4.99 22.27 -13.67
N LEU A 197 6.25 22.20 -13.23
CA LEU A 197 6.78 23.03 -12.15
C LEU A 197 7.89 23.94 -12.67
N GLN A 198 8.01 25.12 -12.06
CA GLN A 198 9.15 26.03 -12.29
C GLN A 198 10.36 25.56 -11.49
N GLU A 199 11.58 25.88 -11.94
CA GLU A 199 12.80 25.46 -11.23
C GLU A 199 12.86 26.02 -9.79
N GLY A 200 12.37 27.24 -9.56
CA GLY A 200 12.25 27.83 -8.22
C GLY A 200 11.36 27.00 -7.27
N TYR A 201 10.32 26.34 -7.80
CA TYR A 201 9.50 25.43 -6.99
C TYR A 201 10.32 24.23 -6.49
N LEU A 202 11.10 23.61 -7.38
CA LEU A 202 11.96 22.47 -7.01
C LEU A 202 13.01 22.91 -5.99
N PHE A 203 13.61 24.09 -6.17
CA PHE A 203 14.56 24.65 -5.21
C PHE A 203 13.96 24.75 -3.81
N TRP A 204 12.76 25.33 -3.71
CA TRP A 204 12.05 25.44 -2.44
C TRP A 204 11.74 24.08 -1.81
N ARG A 205 11.23 23.12 -2.60
CA ARG A 205 10.91 21.78 -2.11
C ARG A 205 12.13 21.02 -1.61
N ILE A 206 13.27 21.17 -2.28
CA ILE A 206 14.53 20.55 -1.85
C ILE A 206 15.06 21.26 -0.60
N ALA A 207 15.07 22.58 -0.57
CA ALA A 207 15.57 23.33 0.58
C ALA A 207 14.74 23.09 1.85
N LYS A 208 13.41 23.20 1.77
CA LYS A 208 12.52 23.19 2.94
C LYS A 208 11.87 21.83 3.22
N GLY A 209 11.80 20.93 2.25
CA GLY A 209 11.16 19.63 2.40
C GLY A 209 9.64 19.72 2.53
N GLY A 210 9.04 18.77 3.24
CA GLY A 210 7.61 18.72 3.56
C GLY A 210 7.27 19.01 5.03
N PRO A 211 7.97 18.40 6.02
CA PRO A 211 7.67 18.62 7.43
C PRO A 211 7.89 20.08 7.85
N GLY A 212 6.93 20.65 8.60
CA GLY A 212 7.06 22.00 9.16
C GLY A 212 6.67 23.15 8.23
N LEU A 213 6.30 22.90 6.98
CA LEU A 213 5.74 23.94 6.10
C LEU A 213 4.39 24.47 6.62
N PRO A 214 3.95 25.69 6.26
CA PRO A 214 2.59 26.19 6.52
C PRO A 214 1.54 25.30 5.85
N THR A 215 0.28 25.31 6.33
CA THR A 215 -0.80 24.45 5.81
C THR A 215 -0.97 24.56 4.28
N GLU A 216 -0.74 25.74 3.71
CA GLU A 216 -0.79 26.00 2.28
C GLU A 216 0.37 25.33 1.52
N GLY A 217 1.53 25.18 2.16
CA GLY A 217 2.75 24.53 1.65
C GLY A 217 2.84 23.03 1.95
N LYS A 218 2.10 22.54 2.95
CA LYS A 218 1.97 21.12 3.34
C LYS A 218 1.17 20.28 2.35
N GLY A 219 1.07 20.68 1.08
CA GLY A 219 0.43 19.85 0.06
C GLY A 219 1.00 18.43 0.13
N TRP A 220 0.10 17.49 0.44
CA TRP A 220 0.33 16.07 0.67
C TRP A 220 1.04 15.63 1.95
N ASN A 221 1.32 16.49 2.93
CA ASN A 221 2.05 16.11 4.15
C ASN A 221 3.31 15.26 3.85
N SER A 222 4.08 15.69 2.84
CA SER A 222 5.24 14.96 2.34
C SER A 222 6.23 14.66 3.46
N ALA A 223 6.77 13.45 3.48
CA ALA A 223 7.86 13.05 4.38
C ALA A 223 9.25 13.47 3.87
N MET A 224 9.33 14.19 2.74
CA MET A 224 10.60 14.64 2.18
C MET A 224 11.33 15.56 3.17
N PRO A 225 12.57 15.23 3.58
CA PRO A 225 13.34 16.10 4.48
C PRO A 225 13.68 17.42 3.79
N GLY A 226 13.84 18.48 4.59
CA GLY A 226 14.47 19.71 4.13
C GLY A 226 15.98 19.55 4.09
N TRP A 227 16.61 19.99 3.01
CA TRP A 227 18.06 19.87 2.79
C TRP A 227 18.83 21.17 3.06
N GLU A 228 18.15 22.27 3.38
CA GLU A 228 18.82 23.49 3.85
C GLU A 228 19.67 23.21 5.10
N GLY A 229 20.89 23.73 5.11
CA GLY A 229 21.89 23.45 6.15
C GLY A 229 22.63 22.13 5.98
N THR A 230 22.23 21.29 5.03
CA THR A 230 22.98 20.08 4.60
C THR A 230 23.57 20.26 3.20
N LEU A 231 22.77 20.77 2.26
CA LEU A 231 23.19 21.09 0.90
C LEU A 231 23.34 22.60 0.73
N LYS A 232 24.34 23.00 -0.04
CA LYS A 232 24.57 24.39 -0.46
C LYS A 232 23.59 24.80 -1.57
N GLU A 233 23.43 26.11 -1.77
CA GLU A 233 22.60 26.67 -2.84
C GLU A 233 23.00 26.10 -4.22
N GLU A 234 24.32 26.01 -4.48
CA GLU A 234 24.84 25.46 -5.74
C GLU A 234 24.48 24.00 -5.93
N GLU A 235 24.56 23.18 -4.88
CA GLU A 235 24.27 21.74 -4.92
C GLU A 235 22.79 21.48 -5.20
N ILE A 236 21.89 22.33 -4.65
CA ILE A 236 20.46 22.27 -4.94
C ILE A 236 20.20 22.61 -6.42
N TRP A 237 20.82 23.66 -6.96
CA TRP A 237 20.68 23.99 -8.38
C TRP A 237 21.26 22.92 -9.29
N GLN A 238 22.39 22.32 -8.92
CA GLN A 238 23.02 21.23 -9.67
C GLN A 238 22.12 19.99 -9.73
N VAL A 239 21.51 19.57 -8.61
CA VAL A 239 20.61 18.41 -8.63
C VAL A 239 19.34 18.70 -9.43
N ILE A 240 18.81 19.93 -9.40
CA ILE A 240 17.68 20.33 -10.26
C ILE A 240 18.06 20.24 -11.74
N LEU A 241 19.26 20.70 -12.10
CA LEU A 241 19.79 20.60 -13.46
C LEU A 241 19.84 19.14 -13.91
N TYR A 242 20.38 18.26 -13.06
CA TYR A 242 20.46 16.83 -13.30
C TYR A 242 19.09 16.17 -13.45
N LEU A 243 18.09 16.54 -12.64
CA LEU A 243 16.75 15.95 -12.75
C LEU A 243 16.11 16.23 -14.12
N TYR A 244 16.18 17.47 -14.60
CA TYR A 244 15.62 17.81 -15.91
C TYR A 244 16.41 17.15 -17.06
N ASP A 245 17.74 17.17 -17.00
CA ASP A 245 18.58 16.54 -18.02
C ASP A 245 18.37 15.02 -18.09
N ALA A 246 18.41 14.33 -16.94
CA ALA A 246 18.32 12.88 -16.88
C ALA A 246 16.92 12.33 -17.23
N THR A 247 15.87 13.11 -16.99
CA THR A 247 14.49 12.74 -17.36
C THR A 247 14.11 13.17 -18.78
N GLY A 248 14.87 14.09 -19.39
CA GLY A 248 14.51 14.76 -20.64
C GLY A 248 13.30 15.70 -20.49
N GLN A 249 12.87 16.02 -19.27
CA GLN A 249 11.81 16.98 -19.01
C GLN A 249 12.35 18.41 -19.07
N HIS A 250 11.47 19.37 -19.31
CA HIS A 250 11.82 20.78 -19.28
C HIS A 250 11.02 21.52 -18.20
N PRO A 251 11.63 22.48 -17.50
CA PRO A 251 10.92 23.29 -16.52
C PRO A 251 9.84 24.13 -17.19
N ARG A 252 8.74 24.35 -16.47
CA ARG A 252 7.72 25.28 -16.92
C ARG A 252 8.29 26.71 -16.93
N GLU A 253 8.19 27.40 -18.07
CA GLU A 253 8.57 28.80 -18.14
C GLU A 253 7.53 29.71 -17.48
N ALA A 254 8.01 30.72 -16.74
CA ALA A 254 7.17 31.77 -16.17
C ALA A 254 6.70 32.71 -17.30
N GLY A 255 5.57 32.42 -17.94
CA GLY A 255 5.06 33.30 -19.00
C GLY A 255 3.87 32.82 -19.83
N ASN A 256 3.57 31.52 -19.88
CA ASN A 256 2.41 31.02 -20.62
C ASN A 256 1.34 30.49 -19.65
N GLN A 257 0.38 31.36 -19.33
CA GLN A 257 -0.97 31.00 -18.90
C GLN A 257 -1.93 31.42 -20.00
#